data_AF-A0A8S9YIE5-F1
#
_entry.id   AF-A0A8S9YIE5-F1
#
_cell.length_a   1.000
_cell.length_b   1.000
_cell.length_c   1.000
_cell.angle_alpha   90.00
_cell.angle_beta   90.00
_cell.angle_gamma   90.00
#
_symmetry.space_group_name_H-M   'P 1'
#
loop_
_entity.id
_entity.type
_entity.pdbx_description
1 polymer ?
#
loop_
_entity_poly.entity_id
_entity_poly.type
_entity_poly.pdbx_seq_one_letter_code
_entity_poly.pdbx_strand_id
1 'polypeptide(L)'
;MDYVAAFKAVFENREFHTFMEFQECLDKYMNDVGVIYARGTSKKSSNWLLKYQKIFYRCIKYKRRKSESRGIRRARSEDVCCKSRFHVVKRNACLVVSSFDLEHNHPISRLAFESHPMNRRLTVSELIDSRNLFEYNAPTADIKRYVADVYGKLITTTDVQNIRHKLKSTVPRNSRIPQRSTSSLKSSLTRPIYDYGDGSSMPGPHSIFCKSHTRSGRKLRRPTICKDCDH
;
A
#
# COMPACT_ATOMS: atom_id res chain seq x y z
N MET A 1 13.12 14.46 -21.31
CA MET A 1 12.19 13.72 -22.18
C MET A 1 10.89 14.49 -22.27
N ASP A 2 10.24 14.49 -23.44
CA ASP A 2 8.85 14.91 -23.55
C ASP A 2 7.93 13.71 -23.27
N TYR A 3 7.16 13.83 -22.18
CA TYR A 3 6.17 12.82 -21.77
C TYR A 3 4.92 12.81 -22.66
N VAL A 4 4.62 13.92 -23.35
CA VAL A 4 3.49 14.01 -24.30
C VAL A 4 3.83 13.24 -25.58
N ALA A 5 5.00 13.46 -26.17
CA ALA A 5 5.50 12.68 -27.31
C ALA A 5 5.60 11.17 -26.99
N ALA A 6 6.13 10.81 -25.82
CA ALA A 6 6.23 9.42 -25.39
C ALA A 6 4.85 8.76 -25.22
N PHE A 7 3.85 9.48 -24.68
CA PHE A 7 2.48 8.97 -24.58
C PHE A 7 1.84 8.81 -25.96
N LYS A 8 1.98 9.80 -26.85
CA LYS A 8 1.47 9.75 -28.22
C LYS A 8 2.02 8.54 -28.98
N ALA A 9 3.33 8.31 -28.94
CA ALA A 9 3.97 7.16 -29.60
C ALA A 9 3.46 5.78 -29.14
N VAL A 10 2.84 5.67 -27.95
CA VAL A 10 2.31 4.41 -27.41
C VAL A 10 0.78 4.29 -27.57
N PHE A 11 0.04 5.40 -27.56
CA PHE A 11 -1.43 5.42 -27.46
C PHE A 11 -2.17 6.17 -28.57
N GLU A 12 -1.51 7.01 -29.36
CA GLU A 12 -2.15 7.73 -30.48
C GLU A 12 -2.45 6.74 -31.61
N ASN A 13 -3.71 6.73 -32.06
CA ASN A 13 -4.26 5.78 -33.05
C ASN A 13 -4.18 4.28 -32.70
N ARG A 14 -3.73 3.89 -31.50
CA ARG A 14 -3.69 2.49 -31.08
C ARG A 14 -5.02 2.02 -30.47
N GLU A 15 -5.55 0.94 -31.01
CA GLU A 15 -6.64 0.17 -30.40
C GLU A 15 -6.10 -1.00 -29.57
N PHE A 16 -6.80 -1.33 -28.48
CA PHE A 16 -6.45 -2.45 -27.60
C PHE A 16 -7.64 -3.41 -27.50
N HIS A 17 -7.44 -4.69 -27.80
CA HIS A 17 -8.54 -5.68 -27.84
C HIS A 17 -8.81 -6.33 -26.48
N THR A 18 -7.93 -6.14 -25.49
CA THR A 18 -8.15 -6.56 -24.11
C THR A 18 -7.77 -5.45 -23.12
N PHE A 19 -8.32 -5.51 -21.91
CA PHE A 19 -7.86 -4.67 -20.80
C PHE A 19 -6.43 -5.00 -20.36
N MET A 20 -5.96 -6.24 -20.60
CA MET A 20 -4.64 -6.71 -20.17
C MET A 20 -3.54 -6.05 -21.00
N GLU A 21 -3.65 -6.15 -22.32
CA GLU A 21 -2.75 -5.50 -23.30
C GLU A 21 -2.64 -3.98 -23.05
N PHE A 22 -3.77 -3.32 -22.82
CA PHE A 22 -3.81 -1.90 -22.48
C PHE A 22 -3.06 -1.60 -21.16
N GLN A 23 -3.29 -2.41 -20.13
CA GLN A 23 -2.70 -2.19 -18.81
C GLN A 23 -1.18 -2.45 -18.84
N GLU A 24 -0.70 -3.47 -19.56
CA GLU A 24 0.73 -3.74 -19.78
C GLU A 24 1.43 -2.59 -20.51
N CYS A 25 0.81 -2.04 -21.56
CA CYS A 25 1.36 -0.89 -22.28
C CYS A 25 1.37 0.39 -21.41
N LEU A 26 0.37 0.56 -20.55
CA LEU A 26 0.33 1.66 -19.58
C LEU A 26 1.39 1.50 -18.48
N ASP A 27 1.56 0.30 -17.93
CA ASP A 27 2.57 0.03 -16.90
C ASP A 27 4.00 0.19 -17.45
N LYS A 28 4.23 -0.19 -18.72
CA LYS A 28 5.48 0.10 -19.43
C LYS A 28 5.72 1.59 -19.62
N TYR A 29 4.75 2.33 -20.20
CA TYR A 29 4.87 3.80 -20.35
C TYR A 29 5.12 4.51 -19.01
N MET A 30 4.43 4.08 -17.94
CA MET A 30 4.62 4.62 -16.60
C MET A 30 6.03 4.36 -16.06
N ASN A 31 6.59 3.16 -16.28
CA ASN A 31 7.97 2.84 -15.94
C ASN A 31 8.98 3.70 -16.73
N ASP A 32 8.86 3.71 -18.05
CA ASP A 32 9.87 4.26 -18.96
C ASP A 32 9.97 5.79 -18.83
N VAL A 33 8.85 6.46 -18.53
CA VAL A 33 8.77 7.92 -18.32
C VAL A 33 8.84 8.32 -16.83
N GLY A 34 8.64 7.38 -15.90
CA GLY A 34 8.64 7.63 -14.45
C GLY A 34 7.39 8.33 -13.90
N VAL A 35 6.26 8.24 -14.61
CA VAL A 35 4.96 8.84 -14.24
C VAL A 35 4.04 7.81 -13.60
N ILE A 36 3.17 8.23 -12.68
CA ILE A 36 2.21 7.33 -12.01
C ILE A 36 0.78 7.83 -12.18
N TYR A 37 -0.01 7.06 -12.91
CA TYR A 37 -1.44 7.27 -13.09
C TYR A 37 -2.25 6.26 -12.26
N ALA A 38 -3.06 6.78 -11.34
CA ALA A 38 -4.03 5.98 -10.62
C ALA A 38 -5.35 5.91 -11.39
N ARG A 39 -5.92 4.70 -11.51
CA ARG A 39 -7.30 4.54 -11.98
C ARG A 39 -8.27 5.23 -11.01
N GLY A 40 -9.02 6.18 -11.52
CA GLY A 40 -10.05 6.94 -10.82
C GLY A 40 -11.42 6.30 -10.95
N THR A 41 -12.38 7.06 -11.48
CA THR A 41 -13.72 6.55 -11.80
C THR A 41 -13.67 5.59 -12.98
N SER A 42 -14.54 4.57 -12.97
CA SER A 42 -14.63 3.60 -14.08
C SER A 42 -16.05 3.04 -14.21
N LYS A 43 -16.58 2.98 -15.43
CA LYS A 43 -17.81 2.26 -15.77
C LYS A 43 -17.42 0.87 -16.27
N LYS A 44 -17.93 -0.21 -15.66
CA LYS A 44 -17.71 -1.59 -16.14
C LYS A 44 -18.36 -1.81 -17.53
N SER A 45 -17.88 -2.81 -18.26
CA SER A 45 -18.51 -3.32 -19.48
C SER A 45 -19.09 -4.71 -19.22
N SER A 46 -20.11 -5.12 -19.96
CA SER A 46 -20.60 -6.50 -19.99
C SER A 46 -19.63 -7.45 -20.70
N ASN A 47 -18.78 -6.92 -21.60
CA ASN A 47 -17.70 -7.68 -22.22
C ASN A 47 -16.53 -7.81 -21.20
N TRP A 48 -16.16 -9.06 -20.91
CA TRP A 48 -15.18 -9.42 -19.88
C TRP A 48 -13.72 -9.16 -20.30
N LEU A 49 -13.37 -9.33 -21.59
CA LEU A 49 -12.05 -9.02 -22.16
C LEU A 49 -11.68 -7.55 -21.97
N LEU A 50 -12.61 -6.65 -22.29
CA LEU A 50 -12.43 -5.20 -22.19
C LEU A 50 -12.66 -4.68 -20.76
N LYS A 51 -13.45 -5.39 -19.94
CA LYS A 51 -13.70 -5.17 -18.49
C LYS A 51 -14.41 -3.85 -18.13
N TYR A 52 -14.24 -2.81 -18.92
CA TYR A 52 -14.70 -1.44 -18.72
C TYR A 52 -15.26 -0.84 -20.02
N GLN A 53 -16.26 0.05 -19.90
CA GLN A 53 -16.75 0.88 -21.01
C GLN A 53 -16.10 2.27 -20.99
N LYS A 54 -15.70 2.76 -19.81
CA LYS A 54 -14.98 4.03 -19.64
C LYS A 54 -14.11 3.97 -18.40
N ILE A 55 -12.86 4.43 -18.50
CA ILE A 55 -11.90 4.51 -17.40
C ILE A 55 -11.31 5.92 -17.38
N PHE A 56 -11.25 6.54 -16.21
CA PHE A 56 -10.58 7.81 -15.99
C PHE A 56 -9.26 7.51 -15.26
N TYR A 57 -8.13 7.86 -15.85
CA TYR A 57 -6.82 7.82 -15.20
C TYR A 57 -6.39 9.25 -14.83
N ARG A 58 -5.69 9.40 -13.71
CA ARG A 58 -5.22 10.70 -13.17
C ARG A 58 -3.89 10.52 -12.48
N CYS A 59 -3.04 11.54 -12.47
CA CYS A 59 -1.80 11.53 -11.72
C CYS A 59 -2.04 11.16 -10.23
N ILE A 60 -1.13 10.41 -9.61
CA ILE A 60 -1.22 10.05 -8.19
C ILE A 60 -1.16 11.25 -7.21
N LYS A 61 -0.69 12.41 -7.71
CA LYS A 61 -0.66 13.71 -7.01
C LYS A 61 -1.89 14.59 -7.28
N TYR A 62 -2.90 14.06 -7.99
CA TYR A 62 -4.20 14.71 -8.19
C TYR A 62 -4.94 14.90 -6.85
N LYS A 63 -5.68 16.01 -6.73
CA LYS A 63 -6.47 16.41 -5.54
C LYS A 63 -7.38 15.27 -5.02
N ARG A 64 -7.01 14.63 -3.91
CA ARG A 64 -7.86 13.60 -3.26
C ARG A 64 -9.07 14.24 -2.58
N ARG A 65 -10.18 13.49 -2.45
CA ARG A 65 -11.30 13.92 -1.61
C ARG A 65 -10.82 14.04 -0.17
N LYS A 66 -10.94 15.22 0.43
CA LYS A 66 -10.65 15.44 1.86
C LYS A 66 -11.51 14.47 2.70
N SER A 67 -10.91 13.82 3.70
CA SER A 67 -11.66 12.99 4.64
C SER A 67 -12.49 13.86 5.57
N GLU A 68 -13.72 13.43 5.87
CA GLU A 68 -14.58 14.03 6.90
C GLU A 68 -14.23 13.50 8.32
N SER A 69 -13.25 12.59 8.44
CA SER A 69 -12.84 12.00 9.73
C SER A 69 -11.85 12.87 10.52
N ARG A 70 -11.96 12.85 11.85
CA ARG A 70 -11.15 13.66 12.80
C ARG A 70 -9.62 13.38 12.79
N GLY A 71 -9.13 12.41 12.01
CA GLY A 71 -7.70 12.29 11.70
C GLY A 71 -6.76 11.94 12.86
N ILE A 72 -7.04 10.86 13.62
CA ILE A 72 -6.18 10.38 14.73
C ILE A 72 -4.70 10.22 14.31
N ARG A 73 -4.43 9.87 13.04
CA ARG A 73 -3.10 9.90 12.43
C ARG A 73 -3.05 11.01 11.38
N ARG A 74 -2.28 12.07 11.64
CA ARG A 74 -2.05 13.18 10.70
C ARG A 74 -1.07 12.78 9.58
N ALA A 75 -1.54 12.03 8.60
CA ALA A 75 -0.80 11.86 7.35
C ALA A 75 -0.83 13.18 6.55
N ARG A 76 0.32 13.85 6.39
CA ARG A 76 0.45 15.02 5.50
C ARG A 76 0.26 14.53 4.06
N SER A 77 -0.70 15.09 3.32
CA SER A 77 -0.85 14.70 1.91
C SER A 77 0.19 15.42 1.04
N GLU A 78 0.71 14.70 0.06
CA GLU A 78 1.64 15.20 -0.97
C GLU A 78 0.90 15.61 -2.26
N ASP A 79 -0.44 15.74 -2.22
CA ASP A 79 -1.25 16.08 -3.39
C ASP A 79 -1.03 17.55 -3.79
N VAL A 80 -0.24 17.77 -4.84
CA VAL A 80 -0.03 19.11 -5.45
C VAL A 80 -1.20 19.56 -6.34
N CYS A 81 -2.35 18.90 -6.25
CA CYS A 81 -3.53 19.13 -7.09
C CYS A 81 -3.25 19.05 -8.61
N CYS A 82 -2.34 18.15 -9.01
CA CYS A 82 -1.93 17.95 -10.39
C CYS A 82 -3.13 17.69 -11.33
N LYS A 83 -3.19 18.41 -12.46
CA LYS A 83 -4.29 18.33 -13.44
C LYS A 83 -4.20 17.06 -14.31
N SER A 84 -2.98 16.63 -14.65
CA SER A 84 -2.68 15.50 -15.53
C SER A 84 -3.58 14.26 -15.34
N ARG A 85 -4.22 13.85 -16.44
CA ARG A 85 -5.32 12.88 -16.55
C ARG A 85 -5.55 12.44 -18.00
N PHE A 86 -6.04 11.23 -18.19
CA PHE A 86 -6.50 10.77 -19.50
C PHE A 86 -7.69 9.81 -19.39
N HIS A 87 -8.41 9.66 -20.50
CA HIS A 87 -9.70 8.96 -20.55
C HIS A 87 -9.65 7.82 -21.55
N VAL A 88 -9.79 6.59 -21.07
CA VAL A 88 -9.95 5.40 -21.92
C VAL A 88 -11.44 5.13 -22.11
N VAL A 89 -11.87 4.85 -23.34
CA VAL A 89 -13.25 4.50 -23.67
C VAL A 89 -13.29 3.24 -24.51
N LYS A 90 -14.37 2.48 -24.38
CA LYS A 90 -14.70 1.43 -25.34
C LYS A 90 -15.27 2.08 -26.62
N ARG A 91 -14.65 1.83 -27.77
CA ARG A 91 -15.25 2.02 -29.11
C ARG A 91 -15.38 0.64 -29.75
N ASN A 92 -16.54 0.33 -30.32
CA ASN A 92 -16.83 -0.95 -30.99
C ASN A 92 -16.42 -2.18 -30.15
N ALA A 93 -15.38 -2.93 -30.55
CA ALA A 93 -14.85 -4.10 -29.85
C ALA A 93 -13.57 -3.82 -29.06
N CYS A 94 -13.13 -2.57 -28.96
CA CYS A 94 -11.78 -2.18 -28.55
C CYS A 94 -11.79 -1.12 -27.42
N LEU A 95 -10.69 -0.98 -26.71
CA LEU A 95 -10.38 0.18 -25.87
C LEU A 95 -9.48 1.15 -26.64
N VAL A 96 -9.75 2.46 -26.51
CA VAL A 96 -8.91 3.54 -27.06
C VAL A 96 -8.78 4.68 -26.06
N VAL A 97 -7.69 5.44 -26.13
CA VAL A 97 -7.60 6.74 -25.42
C VAL A 97 -8.41 7.77 -26.20
N SER A 98 -9.37 8.41 -25.54
CA SER A 98 -10.30 9.37 -26.19
C SER A 98 -9.96 10.83 -25.92
N SER A 99 -9.21 11.12 -24.86
CA SER A 99 -8.68 12.44 -24.54
C SER A 99 -7.59 12.33 -23.47
N PHE A 100 -6.62 13.22 -23.51
CA PHE A 100 -5.53 13.32 -22.54
C PHE A 100 -5.16 14.78 -22.28
N ASP A 101 -4.68 15.01 -21.08
CA ASP A 101 -4.15 16.26 -20.51
C ASP A 101 -2.98 15.76 -19.67
N LEU A 102 -1.75 16.00 -20.10
CA LEU A 102 -0.55 15.33 -19.55
C LEU A 102 0.37 16.32 -18.83
N GLU A 103 -0.11 17.52 -18.51
CA GLU A 103 0.69 18.55 -17.87
C GLU A 103 0.87 18.28 -16.38
N HIS A 104 2.13 18.12 -15.96
CA HIS A 104 2.52 17.87 -14.58
C HIS A 104 3.03 19.14 -13.91
N ASN A 105 2.33 19.60 -12.86
CA ASN A 105 2.73 20.74 -12.04
C ASN A 105 3.71 20.37 -10.90
N HIS A 106 4.46 19.30 -11.07
CA HIS A 106 5.45 18.80 -10.11
C HIS A 106 6.59 18.10 -10.85
N PRO A 107 7.79 17.98 -10.26
CA PRO A 107 8.86 17.18 -10.84
C PRO A 107 8.40 15.73 -11.04
N ILE A 108 8.71 15.19 -12.22
CA ILE A 108 8.72 13.76 -12.53
C ILE A 108 10.16 13.30 -12.28
N SER A 109 10.35 12.22 -11.52
CA SER A 109 11.69 11.66 -11.30
C SER A 109 11.64 10.16 -11.09
N ARG A 110 12.67 9.46 -11.58
CA ARG A 110 12.81 8.01 -11.48
C ARG A 110 12.76 7.53 -10.02
N LEU A 111 13.45 8.23 -9.12
CA LEU A 111 13.42 7.94 -7.68
C LEU A 111 12.01 8.07 -7.08
N ALA A 112 11.24 9.10 -7.45
CA ALA A 112 9.86 9.25 -6.98
C ALA A 112 8.90 8.20 -7.57
N PHE A 113 9.21 7.65 -8.75
CA PHE A 113 8.51 6.50 -9.32
C PHE A 113 8.81 5.22 -8.51
N GLU A 114 10.09 4.89 -8.34
CA GLU A 114 10.54 3.64 -7.70
C GLU A 114 10.20 3.61 -6.21
N SER A 115 10.33 4.74 -5.50
CA SER A 115 9.99 4.85 -4.09
C SER A 115 8.48 4.94 -3.81
N HIS A 116 7.61 4.89 -4.84
CA HIS A 116 6.17 5.01 -4.65
C HIS A 116 5.56 3.73 -4.02
N PRO A 117 4.66 3.83 -3.02
CA PRO A 117 4.05 2.66 -2.34
C PRO A 117 3.19 1.71 -3.18
N MET A 118 3.06 1.93 -4.49
CA MET A 118 2.50 0.95 -5.43
C MET A 118 3.60 0.15 -6.12
N ASN A 119 4.73 0.80 -6.46
CA ASN A 119 5.82 0.23 -7.25
C ASN A 119 6.81 -0.55 -6.36
N ARG A 120 7.00 -0.09 -5.12
CA ARG A 120 7.70 -0.85 -4.05
C ARG A 120 7.00 -2.17 -3.64
N ARG A 121 5.80 -2.47 -4.15
CA ARG A 121 5.10 -3.69 -3.75
C ARG A 121 5.69 -4.89 -4.47
N LEU A 122 6.11 -5.87 -3.66
CA LEU A 122 6.33 -7.22 -4.17
C LEU A 122 5.00 -7.79 -4.69
N THR A 123 5.05 -8.47 -5.83
CA THR A 123 3.89 -9.22 -6.36
C THR A 123 3.68 -10.53 -5.58
N VAL A 124 2.63 -11.29 -5.93
CA VAL A 124 2.30 -12.53 -5.21
C VAL A 124 3.34 -13.62 -5.46
N SER A 125 3.85 -13.76 -6.70
CA SER A 125 4.97 -14.65 -7.01
C SER A 125 6.23 -14.23 -6.26
N GLU A 126 6.67 -12.98 -6.42
CA GLU A 126 7.87 -12.47 -5.73
C GLU A 126 7.84 -12.70 -4.21
N LEU A 127 6.66 -12.57 -3.56
CA LEU A 127 6.48 -12.86 -2.13
C LEU A 127 6.51 -14.35 -1.77
N ILE A 128 6.19 -15.24 -2.70
CA ILE A 128 6.33 -16.70 -2.54
C ILE A 128 7.79 -17.09 -2.74
N ASP A 129 8.42 -16.61 -3.83
CA ASP A 129 9.80 -16.92 -4.21
C ASP A 129 10.80 -16.46 -3.12
N SER A 130 10.63 -15.24 -2.60
CA SER A 130 11.48 -14.67 -1.56
C SER A 130 11.03 -14.97 -0.12
N ARG A 131 9.99 -15.80 0.08
CA ARG A 131 9.32 -16.03 1.38
C ARG A 131 10.29 -16.34 2.52
N ASN A 132 11.25 -17.22 2.27
CA ASN A 132 12.24 -17.68 3.25
C ASN A 132 13.04 -16.51 3.89
N LEU A 133 13.40 -15.49 3.09
CA LEU A 133 14.14 -14.33 3.57
C LEU A 133 13.36 -13.53 4.63
N PHE A 134 12.03 -13.49 4.50
CA PHE A 134 11.17 -12.82 5.47
C PHE A 134 10.90 -13.67 6.72
N GLU A 135 10.71 -14.99 6.58
CA GLU A 135 10.37 -15.89 7.69
C GLU A 135 11.56 -16.17 8.61
N TYR A 136 12.74 -16.47 8.07
CA TYR A 136 13.96 -16.77 8.85
C TYR A 136 14.67 -15.51 9.42
N ASN A 137 14.00 -14.36 9.39
CA ASN A 137 14.46 -13.09 9.99
C ASN A 137 15.81 -12.53 9.47
N ALA A 138 16.24 -12.87 8.24
CA ALA A 138 17.48 -12.39 7.62
C ALA A 138 17.74 -10.87 7.75
N PRO A 139 18.98 -10.37 7.74
CA PRO A 139 19.25 -8.96 8.00
C PRO A 139 18.50 -8.04 7.03
N THR A 140 17.94 -6.93 7.53
CA THR A 140 17.07 -6.07 6.72
C THR A 140 17.83 -5.34 5.59
N ALA A 141 19.16 -5.26 5.66
CA ALA A 141 19.99 -4.83 4.54
C ALA A 141 19.99 -5.86 3.40
N ASP A 142 20.16 -7.15 3.70
CA ASP A 142 20.21 -8.23 2.70
C ASP A 142 18.87 -8.40 1.97
N ILE A 143 17.75 -8.29 2.70
CA ILE A 143 16.41 -8.36 2.09
C ILE A 143 16.19 -7.19 1.12
N LYS A 144 16.66 -5.98 1.47
CA LYS A 144 16.61 -4.82 0.58
C LYS A 144 17.47 -5.01 -0.67
N ARG A 145 18.72 -5.48 -0.47
CA ARG A 145 19.67 -5.78 -1.54
C ARG A 145 19.10 -6.81 -2.51
N TYR A 146 18.72 -7.99 -2.02
CA TYR A 146 18.09 -9.05 -2.81
C TYR A 146 16.86 -8.54 -3.61
N VAL A 147 15.98 -7.76 -2.99
CA VAL A 147 14.77 -7.24 -3.67
C VAL A 147 15.08 -6.12 -4.67
N ALA A 148 16.16 -5.37 -4.49
CA ALA A 148 16.66 -4.44 -5.49
C ALA A 148 17.32 -5.19 -6.66
N ASP A 149 18.21 -6.14 -6.37
CA ASP A 149 19.02 -6.86 -7.37
C ASP A 149 18.18 -7.83 -8.22
N VAL A 150 17.22 -8.55 -7.62
CA VAL A 150 16.43 -9.60 -8.28
C VAL A 150 15.11 -9.07 -8.86
N TYR A 151 14.50 -8.05 -8.24
CA TYR A 151 13.18 -7.53 -8.66
C TYR A 151 13.17 -6.04 -9.05
N GLY A 152 14.29 -5.33 -8.95
CA GLY A 152 14.37 -3.89 -9.28
C GLY A 152 13.61 -2.97 -8.31
N LYS A 153 13.33 -3.40 -7.07
CA LYS A 153 12.38 -2.71 -6.17
C LYS A 153 13.04 -2.12 -4.92
N LEU A 154 12.89 -0.80 -4.74
CA LEU A 154 13.48 -0.06 -3.62
C LEU A 154 12.64 -0.16 -2.32
N ILE A 155 12.55 -1.34 -1.71
CA ILE A 155 11.74 -1.54 -0.50
C ILE A 155 12.31 -0.86 0.77
N THR A 156 11.42 -0.38 1.64
CA THR A 156 11.79 0.29 2.90
C THR A 156 11.84 -0.68 4.08
N THR A 157 12.51 -0.27 5.17
CA THR A 157 12.53 -1.01 6.44
C THR A 157 11.10 -1.31 6.94
N THR A 158 10.18 -0.36 6.77
CA THR A 158 8.77 -0.49 7.14
C THR A 158 8.02 -1.51 6.28
N ASP A 159 8.37 -1.66 5.00
CA ASP A 159 7.78 -2.69 4.14
C ASP A 159 8.20 -4.10 4.61
N VAL A 160 9.49 -4.29 4.90
CA VAL A 160 10.02 -5.56 5.45
C VAL A 160 9.36 -5.92 6.78
N GLN A 161 9.20 -4.94 7.68
CA GLN A 161 8.48 -5.12 8.95
C GLN A 161 7.00 -5.48 8.73
N ASN A 162 6.32 -4.83 7.79
CA ASN A 162 4.92 -5.12 7.46
C ASN A 162 4.73 -6.52 6.84
N ILE A 163 5.65 -6.97 5.98
CA ILE A 163 5.63 -8.32 5.40
C ILE A 163 5.85 -9.36 6.50
N ARG A 164 6.86 -9.16 7.35
CA ARG A 164 7.13 -10.03 8.52
C ARG A 164 5.95 -10.12 9.47
N HIS A 165 5.30 -8.98 9.79
CA HIS A 165 4.13 -8.96 10.64
C HIS A 165 2.98 -9.77 10.03
N LYS A 166 2.72 -9.63 8.72
CA LYS A 166 1.70 -10.40 8.01
C LYS A 166 1.95 -11.90 8.11
N LEU A 167 3.14 -12.36 7.72
CA LEU A 167 3.53 -13.78 7.77
C LEU A 167 3.38 -14.34 9.20
N LYS A 168 3.89 -13.64 10.21
CA LYS A 168 3.77 -14.04 11.62
C LYS A 168 2.32 -14.02 12.13
N SER A 169 1.45 -13.17 11.58
CA SER A 169 0.01 -13.15 11.92
C SER A 169 -0.82 -14.25 11.23
N THR A 170 -0.28 -14.89 10.19
CA THR A 170 -0.93 -16.01 9.49
C THR A 170 -0.66 -17.37 10.16
N VAL A 171 0.39 -17.48 10.98
CA VAL A 171 0.71 -18.72 11.72
C VAL A 171 -0.23 -18.90 12.92
N PRO A 172 -0.97 -20.03 13.04
CA PRO A 172 -1.77 -20.34 14.22
C PRO A 172 -0.92 -20.42 15.49
N ARG A 173 -1.39 -19.82 16.59
CA ARG A 173 -0.59 -19.60 17.82
C ARG A 173 -0.24 -20.88 18.61
N ASN A 174 -0.72 -22.04 18.17
CA ASN A 174 -0.66 -23.31 18.92
C ASN A 174 0.52 -24.24 18.54
N SER A 175 1.34 -23.92 17.55
CA SER A 175 2.55 -24.71 17.21
C SER A 175 3.77 -24.40 18.10
N ARG A 176 3.54 -24.02 19.37
CA ARG A 176 4.60 -24.04 20.39
C ARG A 176 4.79 -25.46 20.88
N ILE A 177 5.80 -26.14 20.35
CA ILE A 177 6.28 -27.43 20.91
C ILE A 177 6.59 -27.19 22.40
N PRO A 178 6.07 -28.01 23.34
CA PRO A 178 6.39 -27.89 24.75
C PRO A 178 7.90 -28.01 24.97
N GLN A 179 8.50 -26.99 25.60
CA GLN A 179 9.87 -27.08 26.10
C GLN A 179 9.90 -28.18 27.17
N ARG A 180 10.58 -29.30 26.86
CA ARG A 180 10.61 -30.48 27.71
C ARG A 180 11.36 -30.16 29.00
N SER A 181 10.67 -30.17 30.12
CA SER A 181 11.22 -29.79 31.43
C SER A 181 12.32 -30.76 31.87
N THR A 182 13.59 -30.38 31.68
CA THR A 182 14.74 -31.08 32.23
C THR A 182 14.91 -30.72 33.71
N SER A 183 14.59 -31.66 34.59
CA SER A 183 14.63 -31.47 36.04
C SER A 183 16.05 -31.55 36.60
N SER A 184 16.42 -30.56 37.41
CA SER A 184 17.34 -30.66 38.55
C SER A 184 18.69 -31.36 38.36
N LEU A 185 19.75 -30.56 38.21
CA LEU A 185 20.93 -30.74 39.06
C LEU A 185 21.17 -29.46 39.87
N LYS A 186 21.21 -29.60 41.20
CA LYS A 186 21.47 -28.49 42.12
C LYS A 186 22.98 -28.35 42.30
N SER A 187 23.50 -27.14 42.21
CA SER A 187 24.75 -26.76 42.86
C SER A 187 24.54 -25.45 43.62
N SER A 188 24.94 -25.43 44.89
CA SER A 188 24.66 -24.36 45.83
C SER A 188 25.91 -23.55 46.12
N LEU A 189 25.91 -22.26 45.76
CA LEU A 189 26.85 -21.29 46.30
C LEU A 189 26.08 -20.09 46.84
N THR A 190 26.10 -19.96 48.15
CA THR A 190 25.49 -18.89 48.94
C THR A 190 26.22 -17.56 48.72
N ARG A 191 25.47 -16.46 48.74
CA ARG A 191 25.98 -15.15 49.13
C ARG A 191 24.99 -14.47 50.08
N PRO A 192 25.41 -14.06 51.29
CA PRO A 192 24.55 -13.32 52.22
C PRO A 192 24.57 -11.82 51.88
N ILE A 193 23.42 -11.16 52.02
CA ILE A 193 23.30 -9.70 52.11
C ILE A 193 22.24 -9.40 53.17
N TYR A 194 22.62 -8.59 54.17
CA TYR A 194 21.75 -7.97 55.19
C TYR A 194 21.04 -6.76 54.53
N ASP A 195 19.90 -6.23 54.98
CA ASP A 195 19.55 -5.87 56.37
C ASP A 195 18.02 -5.62 56.52
N TYR A 196 17.56 -5.16 57.70
CA TYR A 196 16.13 -4.99 58.02
C TYR A 196 15.71 -3.54 58.38
N GLY A 197 14.44 -3.20 58.10
CA GLY A 197 13.77 -1.95 58.49
C GLY A 197 13.70 -0.87 57.38
N ASP A 198 12.73 0.04 57.36
CA ASP A 198 11.46 0.16 58.10
C ASP A 198 10.50 1.08 57.29
N GLY A 199 9.20 1.13 57.61
CA GLY A 199 8.30 2.22 57.16
C GLY A 199 7.02 1.84 56.39
N SER A 200 5.93 1.70 57.15
CA SER A 200 4.62 2.37 56.91
C SER A 200 3.77 2.14 55.63
N SER A 201 2.59 1.56 55.89
CA SER A 201 1.24 2.05 55.48
C SER A 201 0.62 1.74 54.09
N MET A 202 -0.60 1.20 54.19
CA MET A 202 -1.68 1.08 53.19
C MET A 202 -2.39 2.45 52.95
N PRO A 203 -3.32 2.65 51.97
CA PRO A 203 -4.16 1.65 51.28
C PRO A 203 -4.38 1.84 49.76
N GLY A 204 -5.18 0.94 49.16
CA GLY A 204 -5.90 1.16 47.88
C GLY A 204 -7.32 1.72 48.12
N PRO A 205 -8.35 1.41 47.30
CA PRO A 205 -8.36 0.64 46.03
C PRO A 205 -9.08 1.39 44.88
N HIS A 206 -9.28 0.74 43.73
CA HIS A 206 -10.61 0.50 43.11
C HIS A 206 -10.48 -0.02 41.66
N SER A 207 -11.10 -1.17 41.39
CA SER A 207 -11.20 -1.76 40.04
C SER A 207 -12.49 -1.31 39.34
N ILE A 208 -12.39 -0.96 38.05
CA ILE A 208 -13.55 -0.69 37.19
C ILE A 208 -14.05 -2.01 36.61
N PHE A 209 -15.37 -2.22 36.64
CA PHE A 209 -16.02 -3.41 36.10
C PHE A 209 -17.21 -3.03 35.19
N CYS A 210 -17.63 -3.95 34.32
CA CYS A 210 -18.78 -3.85 33.41
C CYS A 210 -18.70 -2.85 32.22
N LYS A 211 -19.34 -3.09 31.07
CA LYS A 211 -19.65 -4.36 30.33
C LYS A 211 -20.20 -4.04 28.92
N SER A 212 -19.95 -4.93 27.95
CA SER A 212 -20.76 -5.32 26.77
C SER A 212 -21.38 -4.31 25.76
N HIS A 213 -21.40 -4.78 24.50
CA HIS A 213 -22.19 -4.38 23.31
C HIS A 213 -23.69 -4.06 23.58
N THR A 214 -24.49 -3.40 22.71
CA THR A 214 -24.57 -3.35 21.21
C THR A 214 -24.89 -1.89 20.72
N ARG A 215 -25.56 -1.49 19.60
CA ARG A 215 -26.31 -2.11 18.48
C ARG A 215 -26.48 -1.14 17.27
N SER A 216 -26.59 -1.69 16.04
CA SER A 216 -27.26 -1.17 14.82
C SER A 216 -26.89 0.22 14.21
N GLY A 217 -27.44 0.54 13.01
CA GLY A 217 -27.61 1.94 12.54
C GLY A 217 -27.21 2.28 11.08
N ARG A 218 -28.14 2.18 10.12
CA ARG A 218 -28.00 2.59 8.69
C ARG A 218 -27.55 4.06 8.49
N LYS A 219 -26.89 4.36 7.35
CA LYS A 219 -27.41 5.31 6.32
C LYS A 219 -26.58 5.34 5.02
N LEU A 220 -27.27 5.33 3.88
CA LEU A 220 -26.71 5.69 2.57
C LEU A 220 -26.40 7.20 2.55
N ARG A 221 -25.32 7.62 1.87
CA ARG A 221 -24.98 9.04 1.67
C ARG A 221 -24.93 9.40 0.18
N ARG A 222 -25.58 10.53 -0.17
CA ARG A 222 -25.55 11.13 -1.52
C ARG A 222 -24.13 11.60 -1.89
N PRO A 223 -23.77 11.66 -3.18
CA PRO A 223 -22.56 12.32 -3.62
C PRO A 223 -22.67 13.84 -3.40
N THR A 224 -21.84 14.40 -2.51
CA THR A 224 -21.66 15.85 -2.43
C THR A 224 -20.84 16.36 -3.62
N ILE A 225 -21.47 17.18 -4.46
CA ILE A 225 -20.82 18.04 -5.45
C ILE A 225 -20.27 19.25 -4.68
N CYS A 226 -18.98 19.57 -4.83
CA CYS A 226 -18.42 20.85 -4.38
C CYS A 226 -18.64 21.90 -5.48
N LYS A 227 -18.97 23.14 -5.09
CA LYS A 227 -19.31 24.22 -6.03
C LYS A 227 -18.10 24.98 -6.58
N ASP A 228 -16.91 24.72 -6.07
CA ASP A 228 -15.74 25.60 -6.23
C ASP A 228 -14.86 25.13 -7.42
N CYS A 229 -15.47 25.06 -8.61
CA CYS A 229 -14.87 24.52 -9.84
C CYS A 229 -15.30 25.27 -11.12
N ASP A 230 -15.39 26.61 -11.05
CA ASP A 230 -15.37 27.49 -12.24
C ASP A 230 -14.08 28.33 -12.19
N HIS A 231 -13.55 28.69 -13.38
CA HIS A 231 -12.21 29.27 -13.64
C HIS A 231 -11.06 28.23 -13.63
#